data_AF-E8N0D5-F1
#
_entry.id   AF-E8N0D5-F1
#
_cell.length_a   1.000
_cell.length_b   1.000
_cell.length_c   1.000
_cell.angle_alpha   90.00
_cell.angle_beta   90.00
_cell.angle_gamma   90.00
#
_symmetry.space_group_name_H-M   'P 1'
#
loop_
_entity.id
_entity.type
_entity.pdbx_description
1 polymer ?
#
loop_
_entity_poly.entity_id
_entity_poly.type
_entity_poly.pdbx_seq_one_letter_code
_entity_poly.pdbx_strand_id
1 'polypeptide(L)'
;MMFCGFGNFGGFGWIGMILNLVITIGLLVGLILLVVWAVRRLSESGVQSTSSQTARDIAQARYARGEISREEYQQIISDLSR
;
A
#
# COMPACT_ATOMS: atom_id res chain seq x y z
N MET A 1 39.51 -25.99 -27.26
CA MET A 1 40.23 -24.98 -26.45
C MET A 1 39.35 -24.65 -25.27
N MET A 2 39.78 -25.10 -24.09
CA MET A 2 39.04 -25.04 -22.84
C MET A 2 38.84 -23.58 -22.45
N PHE A 3 37.58 -23.19 -22.24
CA PHE A 3 37.18 -21.95 -21.59
C PHE A 3 37.56 -22.09 -20.10
N CYS A 4 38.85 -21.92 -19.80
CA CYS A 4 39.35 -21.98 -18.44
C CYS A 4 38.78 -20.77 -17.69
N GLY A 5 37.72 -21.05 -16.92
CA GLY A 5 37.24 -20.20 -15.83
C GLY A 5 38.41 -19.91 -14.92
N PHE A 6 38.95 -18.70 -15.04
CA PHE A 6 40.05 -18.23 -14.23
C PHE A 6 39.51 -17.20 -13.24
N GLY A 7 39.43 -17.62 -11.99
CA GLY A 7 39.72 -16.71 -10.88
C GLY A 7 38.56 -15.97 -10.25
N ASN A 8 37.56 -16.71 -9.73
CA ASN A 8 37.00 -16.35 -8.43
C ASN A 8 38.12 -16.50 -7.37
N PHE A 9 39.06 -15.56 -7.35
CA PHE A 9 40.21 -15.54 -6.44
C PHE A 9 39.68 -15.49 -5.00
N GLY A 10 40.07 -16.50 -4.21
CA GLY A 10 39.44 -16.96 -2.97
C GLY A 10 39.29 -16.00 -1.78
N GLY A 11 39.53 -14.70 -1.96
CA GLY A 11 39.24 -13.63 -0.98
C GLY A 11 38.18 -12.62 -1.43
N PHE A 12 37.73 -12.67 -2.69
CA PHE A 12 36.63 -11.80 -3.19
C PHE A 12 35.31 -12.56 -3.34
N GLY A 13 35.33 -13.90 -3.33
CA GLY A 13 34.13 -14.73 -3.47
C GLY A 13 33.16 -14.62 -2.29
N TRP A 14 33.65 -14.55 -1.05
CA TRP A 14 32.82 -14.36 0.14
C TRP A 14 32.16 -12.96 0.21
N ILE A 15 32.92 -11.90 -0.12
CA ILE A 15 32.41 -10.53 -0.26
C ILE A 15 31.38 -10.46 -1.39
N GLY A 16 31.66 -11.10 -2.54
CA GLY A 16 30.73 -11.17 -3.65
C GLY A 16 29.44 -11.92 -3.31
N MET A 17 29.53 -13.00 -2.52
CA MET A 17 28.38 -13.76 -2.05
C MET A 17 27.50 -12.93 -1.09
N ILE A 18 28.13 -12.24 -0.13
CA ILE A 18 27.40 -11.38 0.82
C ILE A 18 26.78 -10.19 0.09
N LEU A 19 27.51 -9.52 -0.80
CA LEU A 19 26.99 -8.42 -1.62
C LEU A 19 25.79 -8.87 -2.46
N ASN A 20 25.88 -10.03 -3.11
CA ASN A 20 24.79 -10.55 -3.92
C ASN A 20 23.54 -10.86 -3.06
N LEU A 21 23.73 -11.43 -1.87
CA LEU A 21 22.65 -11.73 -0.93
C LEU A 21 22.01 -10.44 -0.41
N VAL A 22 22.81 -9.44 -0.03
CA VAL A 22 22.34 -8.13 0.43
C VAL A 22 21.62 -7.38 -0.69
N ILE A 23 22.10 -7.43 -1.94
CA ILE A 23 21.41 -6.82 -3.08
C ILE A 23 20.07 -7.51 -3.32
N THR A 24 20.01 -8.84 -3.26
CA THR A 24 18.78 -9.60 -3.49
C THR A 24 17.75 -9.32 -2.41
N ILE A 25 18.16 -9.38 -1.14
CA ILE A 25 17.28 -9.05 -0.01
C ILE A 25 16.91 -7.57 -0.03
N GLY A 26 17.86 -6.68 -0.33
CA GLY A 26 17.65 -5.25 -0.43
C GLY A 26 16.66 -4.88 -1.52
N LEU A 27 16.70 -5.55 -2.68
CA LEU A 27 15.70 -5.41 -3.73
C LEU A 27 14.32 -5.86 -3.26
N LEU A 28 14.25 -6.99 -2.55
CA LEU A 28 12.98 -7.51 -2.03
C LEU A 28 12.36 -6.57 -0.99
N VAL A 29 13.17 -6.13 -0.02
CA VAL A 29 12.76 -5.18 1.04
C VAL A 29 12.41 -3.83 0.43
N GLY A 30 13.21 -3.35 -0.53
CA GLY A 30 12.95 -2.12 -1.26
C GLY A 30 11.63 -2.15 -2.01
N LEU A 31 11.33 -3.28 -2.68
CA LEU A 31 10.05 -3.48 -3.37
C LEU A 31 8.88 -3.47 -2.38
N ILE A 32 9.00 -4.20 -1.27
CA ILE A 32 7.96 -4.24 -0.23
C ILE A 32 7.75 -2.83 0.35
N LEU A 33 8.82 -2.12 0.69
CA LEU A 33 8.73 -0.76 1.20
C LEU A 33 8.12 0.20 0.19
N LEU A 34 8.43 0.06 -1.10
CA LEU A 34 7.86 0.88 -2.17
C LEU A 34 6.36 0.63 -2.29
N VAL A 35 5.92 -0.63 -2.26
CA VAL A 35 4.49 -1.00 -2.28
C VAL A 35 3.79 -0.47 -1.02
N VAL A 36 4.35 -0.70 0.16
CA VAL A 36 3.78 -0.20 1.42
C VAL A 36 3.72 1.33 1.42
N TRP A 37 4.75 2.01 0.94
CA TRP A 37 4.77 3.47 0.85
C TRP A 37 3.76 3.99 -0.16
N ALA A 38 3.63 3.35 -1.32
CA ALA A 38 2.63 3.70 -2.33
C ALA A 38 1.21 3.51 -1.78
N VAL A 39 0.91 2.36 -1.16
CA VAL A 39 -0.38 2.09 -0.54
C VAL A 39 -0.64 3.07 0.60
N ARG A 40 0.34 3.35 1.46
CA ARG A 40 0.20 4.34 2.54
C ARG A 40 -0.04 5.74 1.99
N ARG A 41 0.60 6.14 0.90
CA ARG A 41 0.40 7.46 0.29
C ARG A 41 -0.96 7.60 -0.39
N LEU A 42 -1.44 6.54 -1.05
CA LEU A 42 -2.79 6.48 -1.59
C LEU A 42 -3.84 6.43 -0.47
N SER A 43 -3.57 5.67 0.60
CA SER A 43 -4.40 5.64 1.80
C SER A 43 -4.36 6.95 2.56
N GLU A 44 -3.25 7.65 2.73
CA GLU A 44 -3.23 8.97 3.39
C GLU A 44 -4.02 10.01 2.59
N SER A 45 -4.12 9.83 1.27
CA SER A 45 -4.98 10.64 0.40
C SER A 45 -6.46 10.19 0.42
N GLY A 46 -6.78 9.01 0.97
CA GLY A 46 -8.12 8.40 0.93
C GLY A 46 -8.68 7.93 2.27
N VAL A 47 -7.93 7.95 3.38
CA VAL A 47 -8.30 7.39 4.69
C VAL A 47 -9.08 8.40 5.52
N GLN A 48 -8.97 9.69 5.22
CA GLN A 48 -9.89 10.68 5.78
C GLN A 48 -11.26 10.66 5.09
N SER A 49 -11.34 10.13 3.86
CA SER A 49 -12.57 10.09 3.07
C SER A 49 -13.19 8.71 2.93
N THR A 50 -12.51 7.58 3.11
CA THR A 50 -13.12 6.24 2.92
C THR A 50 -14.12 5.89 4.01
N SER A 51 -13.87 6.23 5.27
CA SER A 51 -14.85 6.03 6.35
C SER A 51 -16.08 6.92 6.15
N SER A 52 -15.86 8.18 5.77
CA SER A 52 -16.91 9.17 5.51
C SER A 52 -17.67 8.88 4.21
N GLN A 53 -17.01 8.41 3.16
CA GLN A 53 -17.62 7.94 1.91
C GLN A 53 -18.43 6.69 2.16
N THR A 54 -17.91 5.70 2.89
CA THR A 54 -18.67 4.47 3.23
C THR A 54 -19.92 4.82 4.05
N ALA A 55 -19.82 5.71 5.05
CA ALA A 55 -20.97 6.13 5.84
C ALA A 55 -21.99 6.95 5.03
N ARG A 56 -21.53 7.86 4.16
CA ARG A 56 -22.41 8.63 3.25
C ARG A 56 -23.09 7.74 2.20
N ASP A 57 -22.38 6.76 1.66
CA ASP A 57 -22.88 5.82 0.64
C ASP A 57 -23.93 4.87 1.25
N ILE A 58 -23.69 4.37 2.47
CA ILE A 58 -24.69 3.62 3.24
C ILE A 58 -25.95 4.47 3.54
N ALA A 59 -25.78 5.73 3.92
CA ALA A 59 -26.90 6.64 4.19
C ALA A 59 -27.71 6.95 2.91
N GLN A 60 -27.04 7.14 1.78
CA GLN A 60 -27.68 7.40 0.48
C GLN A 60 -28.45 6.18 -0.03
N ALA A 61 -27.91 4.97 0.12
CA ALA A 61 -28.59 3.74 -0.27
C ALA A 61 -29.90 3.52 0.52
N ARG A 62 -29.93 3.86 1.82
CA ARG A 62 -31.15 3.74 2.64
C ARG A 62 -32.17 4.83 2.36
N TYR A 63 -31.72 6.05 2.07
CA TYR A 63 -32.59 7.13 1.61
C TYR A 63 -33.28 6.78 0.28
N ALA A 64 -32.54 6.22 -0.69
CA ALA A 64 -33.09 5.77 -1.97
C ALA A 64 -34.10 4.62 -1.82
N ARG A 65 -33.92 3.78 -0.79
CA ARG A 65 -34.90 2.75 -0.41
C ARG A 65 -36.11 3.30 0.35
N GLY A 66 -36.09 4.57 0.76
CA GLY A 66 -37.13 5.19 1.57
C GLY A 66 -37.15 4.69 3.02
N GLU A 67 -36.10 3.99 3.47
CA GLU A 67 -35.98 3.49 4.85
C GLU A 67 -35.62 4.59 5.85
N ILE A 68 -35.11 5.73 5.36
CA ILE A 68 -34.65 6.87 6.16
C ILE A 68 -35.30 8.15 5.59
N SER A 69 -35.79 9.01 6.48
CA SER A 69 -36.38 10.29 6.07
C SER A 69 -35.30 11.30 5.67
N ARG A 70 -35.69 12.33 4.90
CA ARG A 70 -34.77 13.36 4.41
C ARG A 70 -34.05 14.07 5.57
N GLU A 71 -34.74 14.26 6.69
CA GLU A 71 -34.21 14.93 7.88
C GLU A 71 -33.09 14.11 8.54
N GLU A 72 -33.29 12.78 8.66
CA GLU A 72 -32.30 11.85 9.20
C GLU A 72 -31.08 11.73 8.30
N TYR A 73 -31.27 11.67 6.97
CA TYR A 73 -30.17 11.71 6.01
C TYR A 73 -29.32 12.99 6.17
N GLN A 74 -29.98 14.12 6.36
CA GLN A 74 -29.33 15.42 6.48
C GLN A 74 -28.56 15.57 7.81
N GLN A 75 -29.05 14.96 8.90
CA GLN A 75 -28.31 14.86 10.17
C GLN A 75 -27.07 13.98 10.05
N ILE A 76 -27.17 12.83 9.37
CA ILE A 76 -26.02 11.94 9.18
C ILE A 76 -24.94 12.61 8.32
N ILE A 77 -25.32 13.30 7.26
CA ILE A 77 -24.38 14.02 6.37
C ILE A 77 -23.68 15.17 7.10
N SER A 78 -24.41 15.90 7.96
CA SER A 78 -23.86 17.03 8.73
C SER A 78 -22.92 16.56 9.84
N ASP A 79 -23.26 15.47 10.52
CA ASP A 79 -22.40 14.84 11.53
C ASP A 79 -21.12 14.27 10.92
N LEU A 80 -21.22 13.61 9.74
CA LEU A 80 -20.08 13.12 8.96
C LEU A 80 -19.21 14.22 8.32
N SER A 81 -19.66 15.49 8.35
CA SER A 81 -18.91 16.64 7.82
C SER A 81 -18.18 17.44 8.90
N ARG A 82 -18.41 17.11 10.18
CA ARG A 82 -17.80 17.74 11.34
C ARG A 82 -16.53 17.01 11.77
#